data_AF-A0A1Q5T6M7-F1
#
_entry.id   AF-A0A1Q5T6M7-F1
#
_cell.length_a   1.000
_cell.length_b   1.000
_cell.length_c   1.000
_cell.angle_alpha   90.00
_cell.angle_beta   90.00
_cell.angle_gamma   90.00
#
_symmetry.space_group_name_H-M   'P 1'
#
loop_
_entity.id
_entity.type
_entity.pdbx_description
1 polymer ?
#
loop_
_entity_poly.entity_id
_entity_poly.type
_entity_poly.pdbx_seq_one_letter_code
_entity_poly.pdbx_strand_id
1 'polypeptide(L)'
;MDPFAEFPTEILCQILESCCDFTSLNGLQQISPRMKEAFGGSFKNITEQVLRNCSLTSHGLHHYFALVTSVRSTSFTPQALLEELVNSRGDVVRPISLSTTHSLAAVQQTVTSAANIHLTACAGLQHFINRLESAEPRRPIPSDANVGEWVMNRSLRPPKGGEVIHFDVDLPSWIETYRTHRGLWKLELFHQIHHTAKNHWLWSTHDLSCFIEEYLEWCPYPGGIEELQTISECVIDLWSSKPEILSHRAPYLVAIPSLIDLTVQTCWPLPDVQDTQVDSKWGRTPSSVQSKSSVLGSFNALRGGEKGRGYHALWKVDFKAFRRLGIPLWDMWRCYQMRLMPQSRSVLSPRGNMVGGESERTDWPPWIEAYVWFSLAEEGDLIV
;
A
#
# COMPACT_ATOMS: atom_id res chain seq x y z
N MET A 1 -11.45 -32.49 -19.18
CA MET A 1 -10.30 -32.60 -20.11
C MET A 1 -9.44 -31.37 -19.90
N ASP A 2 -8.12 -31.50 -19.89
CA ASP A 2 -7.21 -30.36 -19.79
C ASP A 2 -7.28 -29.56 -21.10
N PRO A 3 -7.73 -28.29 -21.08
CA PRO A 3 -7.89 -27.50 -22.30
C PRO A 3 -6.55 -27.22 -23.00
N PHE A 4 -5.44 -27.42 -22.31
CA PHE A 4 -4.09 -27.21 -22.83
C PHE A 4 -3.42 -28.51 -23.29
N ALA A 5 -4.14 -29.63 -23.28
CA ALA A 5 -3.59 -30.95 -23.62
C ALA A 5 -3.00 -31.01 -25.04
N GLU A 6 -3.62 -30.34 -26.01
CA GLU A 6 -3.28 -30.42 -27.43
C GLU A 6 -2.22 -29.40 -27.89
N PHE A 7 -1.93 -28.38 -27.07
CA PHE A 7 -0.96 -27.35 -27.46
C PHE A 7 0.49 -27.83 -27.31
N PRO A 8 1.37 -27.45 -28.25
CA PRO A 8 2.82 -27.59 -28.09
C PRO A 8 3.34 -26.79 -26.88
N THR A 9 4.41 -27.28 -26.25
CA THR A 9 5.02 -26.65 -25.07
C THR A 9 5.44 -25.20 -25.35
N GLU A 10 5.88 -24.89 -26.56
CA GLU A 10 6.29 -23.55 -26.98
C GLU A 10 5.12 -22.55 -26.89
N ILE A 11 3.92 -22.98 -27.27
CA ILE A 11 2.70 -22.17 -27.19
C ILE A 11 2.30 -21.99 -25.72
N LEU A 12 2.44 -23.03 -24.89
CA LEU A 12 2.19 -22.94 -23.45
C LEU A 12 3.13 -21.94 -22.77
N CYS A 13 4.42 -21.96 -23.12
CA CYS A 13 5.38 -20.97 -22.62
C CYS A 13 5.01 -19.55 -23.04
N GLN A 14 4.61 -19.33 -24.29
CA GLN A 14 4.16 -18.01 -24.76
C GLN A 14 2.93 -17.50 -24.00
N ILE A 15 1.96 -18.38 -23.71
CA ILE A 15 0.78 -18.03 -22.90
C ILE A 15 1.21 -17.61 -21.48
N LEU A 16 2.09 -18.39 -20.84
CA LEU A 16 2.58 -18.09 -19.49
C LEU A 16 3.41 -16.80 -19.46
N GLU A 17 4.27 -16.56 -20.45
CA GLU A 17 5.07 -15.34 -20.60
C GLU A 17 4.21 -14.10 -20.82
N SER A 18 3.03 -14.27 -21.44
CA SER A 18 2.09 -13.17 -21.71
C SER A 18 1.23 -12.77 -20.52
N CYS A 19 1.36 -13.43 -19.37
CA CYS A 19 0.61 -13.06 -18.16
C CYS A 19 1.04 -11.67 -17.68
N CYS A 20 0.06 -10.80 -17.40
CA CYS A 20 0.29 -9.45 -16.87
C CYS A 20 0.20 -9.38 -15.34
N ASP A 21 -0.12 -10.48 -14.67
CA ASP A 21 -0.25 -10.55 -13.21
C ASP A 21 0.06 -11.97 -12.70
N PHE A 22 0.38 -12.05 -11.41
CA PHE A 22 0.77 -13.32 -10.77
C PHE A 22 -0.42 -14.21 -10.42
N THR A 23 -1.64 -13.66 -10.33
CA THR A 23 -2.86 -14.46 -10.08
C THR A 23 -3.20 -15.30 -11.31
N SER A 24 -3.10 -14.73 -12.51
CA SER A 24 -3.23 -15.43 -13.79
C SER A 24 -2.14 -16.50 -13.95
N LEU A 25 -0.88 -16.15 -13.70
CA LEU A 25 0.25 -17.10 -13.81
C LEU A 25 0.11 -18.29 -12.83
N ASN A 26 -0.25 -18.01 -11.57
CA ASN A 26 -0.47 -19.03 -10.56
C ASN A 26 -1.71 -19.87 -10.88
N GLY A 27 -2.81 -19.23 -11.29
CA GLY A 27 -4.05 -19.89 -11.66
C GLY A 27 -3.87 -20.89 -12.79
N LEU A 28 -3.18 -20.51 -13.88
CA LEU A 28 -2.87 -21.40 -15.01
C LEU A 28 -2.11 -22.66 -14.58
N GLN A 29 -1.13 -22.52 -13.67
CA GLN A 29 -0.38 -23.66 -13.13
C GLN A 29 -1.23 -24.56 -12.23
N GLN A 30 -2.23 -24.01 -11.53
CA GLN A 30 -3.12 -24.78 -10.66
C GLN A 30 -4.18 -25.56 -11.44
N ILE A 31 -4.69 -25.00 -12.54
CA ILE A 31 -5.77 -25.61 -13.33
C ILE A 31 -5.29 -26.64 -14.36
N SER A 32 -4.02 -26.58 -14.78
CA SER A 32 -3.47 -27.45 -15.83
C SER A 32 -2.10 -28.02 -15.45
N PRO A 33 -1.97 -29.36 -15.33
CA PRO A 33 -0.68 -30.02 -15.16
C PRO A 33 0.31 -29.71 -16.30
N ARG A 34 -0.18 -29.56 -17.54
CA ARG A 34 0.67 -29.18 -18.68
C ARG A 34 1.26 -27.78 -18.53
N MET A 35 0.46 -26.80 -18.08
CA MET A 35 0.97 -25.47 -17.78
C MET A 35 2.01 -25.49 -16.66
N LYS A 36 1.79 -26.32 -15.63
CA LYS A 36 2.77 -26.50 -14.54
C LYS A 36 4.07 -27.13 -15.03
N GLU A 37 4.01 -28.11 -15.93
CA GLU A 37 5.17 -28.74 -16.55
C GLU A 37 5.95 -27.76 -17.44
N ALA A 38 5.25 -27.02 -18.31
CA ALA A 38 5.84 -25.99 -19.16
C ALA A 38 6.53 -24.90 -18.32
N PHE A 39 5.86 -24.44 -17.24
CA PHE A 39 6.46 -23.55 -16.26
C PHE A 39 7.74 -24.15 -15.67
N GLY A 40 7.71 -25.41 -15.22
CA GLY A 40 8.87 -26.09 -14.65
C GLY A 40 10.09 -26.12 -15.58
N GLY A 41 9.86 -26.29 -16.89
CA GLY A 41 10.92 -26.31 -17.90
C GLY A 41 11.54 -24.94 -18.19
N SER A 42 10.85 -23.83 -17.94
CA SER A 42 11.30 -22.47 -18.30
C SER A 42 10.99 -21.41 -17.24
N PHE A 43 10.93 -21.80 -15.97
CA PHE A 43 10.39 -20.98 -14.88
C PHE A 43 11.07 -19.62 -14.74
N LYS A 44 12.38 -19.55 -14.97
CA LYS A 44 13.13 -18.29 -14.85
C LYS A 44 12.72 -17.30 -15.93
N ASN A 45 12.74 -17.72 -17.20
CA ASN A 45 12.36 -16.87 -18.32
C ASN A 45 10.91 -16.40 -18.19
N ILE A 46 10.00 -17.35 -17.93
CA ILE A 46 8.57 -17.05 -17.75
C ILE A 46 8.36 -16.04 -16.62
N THR A 47 8.95 -16.28 -15.45
CA THR A 47 8.79 -15.39 -14.29
C THR A 47 9.38 -14.01 -14.55
N GLU A 48 10.55 -13.91 -15.18
CA GLU A 48 11.16 -12.62 -15.55
C GLU A 48 10.29 -11.84 -16.55
N GLN A 49 9.68 -12.51 -17.53
CA GLN A 49 8.75 -11.85 -18.46
C GLN A 49 7.50 -11.35 -17.73
N VAL A 50 6.90 -12.16 -16.85
CA VAL A 50 5.74 -11.73 -16.07
C VAL A 50 6.10 -10.57 -15.12
N LEU A 51 7.29 -10.58 -14.52
CA LEU A 51 7.79 -9.44 -13.73
C LEU A 51 7.92 -8.15 -14.54
N ARG A 52 8.25 -8.24 -15.84
CA ARG A 52 8.34 -7.10 -16.76
C ARG A 52 6.96 -6.63 -17.22
N ASN A 53 6.06 -7.57 -17.50
CA ASN A 53 4.72 -7.28 -18.02
C ASN A 53 3.77 -6.77 -16.93
N CYS A 54 3.98 -7.17 -15.67
CA CYS A 54 3.17 -6.69 -14.55
C CYS A 54 3.49 -5.22 -14.23
N SER A 55 2.45 -4.38 -14.33
CA SER A 55 2.53 -2.92 -14.18
C SER A 55 3.01 -2.46 -12.80
N LEU A 56 2.99 -3.33 -11.78
CA LEU A 56 3.48 -3.02 -10.45
C LEU A 56 4.94 -3.43 -10.24
N THR A 57 5.34 -4.61 -10.73
CA THR A 57 6.69 -5.14 -10.52
C THR A 57 7.72 -4.47 -11.42
N SER A 58 7.32 -4.00 -12.60
CA SER A 58 8.16 -3.21 -13.50
C SER A 58 8.69 -1.92 -12.85
N HIS A 59 7.99 -1.38 -11.83
CA HIS A 59 8.36 -0.18 -11.09
C HIS A 59 8.92 -0.47 -9.68
N GLY A 60 9.75 -1.50 -9.58
CA GLY A 60 10.59 -1.77 -8.40
C GLY A 60 10.08 -2.86 -7.45
N LEU A 61 8.80 -3.26 -7.52
CA LEU A 61 8.31 -4.34 -6.63
C LEU A 61 8.92 -5.72 -6.96
N HIS A 62 9.50 -5.89 -8.15
CA HIS A 62 10.30 -7.08 -8.47
C HIS A 62 11.47 -7.31 -7.50
N HIS A 63 11.99 -6.27 -6.84
CA HIS A 63 13.05 -6.43 -5.85
C HIS A 63 12.57 -7.21 -4.62
N TYR A 64 11.36 -6.94 -4.12
CA TYR A 64 10.78 -7.71 -3.03
C TYR A 64 10.56 -9.16 -3.44
N PHE A 65 10.08 -9.40 -4.67
CA PHE A 65 9.95 -10.75 -5.22
C PHE A 65 11.30 -11.49 -5.22
N ALA A 66 12.34 -10.85 -5.76
CA ALA A 66 13.67 -11.44 -5.84
C ALA A 66 14.25 -11.72 -4.44
N LEU A 67 14.10 -10.78 -3.51
CA LEU A 67 14.62 -10.91 -2.14
C LEU A 67 13.87 -12.00 -1.35
N VAL A 68 12.54 -12.07 -1.45
CA VAL A 68 11.75 -13.17 -0.88
C VAL A 68 12.19 -14.51 -1.45
N THR A 69 12.42 -14.59 -2.76
CA THR A 69 12.90 -15.82 -3.41
C THR A 69 14.31 -16.19 -2.93
N SER A 70 15.19 -15.20 -2.74
CA SER A 70 16.52 -15.41 -2.16
C SER A 70 16.45 -15.90 -0.72
N VAL A 71 15.62 -15.30 0.14
CA VAL A 71 15.44 -15.71 1.54
C VAL A 71 14.93 -17.16 1.68
N ARG A 72 14.20 -17.66 0.67
CA ARG A 72 13.76 -19.06 0.58
C ARG A 72 14.83 -20.01 0.05
N SER A 73 15.94 -19.49 -0.47
CA SER A 73 17.09 -20.31 -0.88
C SER A 73 17.94 -20.69 0.33
N THR A 74 18.36 -21.95 0.39
CA THR A 74 19.29 -22.45 1.41
C THR A 74 20.68 -21.80 1.33
N SER A 75 21.04 -21.23 0.18
CA SER A 75 22.33 -20.57 -0.04
C SER A 75 22.38 -19.12 0.43
N PHE A 76 21.25 -18.52 0.82
CA PHE A 76 21.18 -17.11 1.18
C PHE A 76 21.54 -16.90 2.65
N THR A 77 22.47 -15.97 2.90
CA THR A 77 23.04 -15.76 4.23
C THR A 77 22.45 -14.52 4.90
N PRO A 78 22.47 -14.47 6.25
CA PRO A 78 22.15 -13.26 7.01
C PRO A 78 22.92 -12.02 6.53
N GLN A 79 24.22 -12.18 6.27
CA GLN A 79 25.07 -11.08 5.83
C GLN A 79 24.63 -10.54 4.46
N ALA A 80 24.33 -11.43 3.51
CA ALA A 80 23.80 -11.03 2.21
C ALA A 80 22.45 -10.31 2.32
N LEU A 81 21.58 -10.73 3.25
CA LEU A 81 20.34 -10.01 3.54
C LEU A 81 20.60 -8.57 3.99
N LEU A 82 21.50 -8.38 4.96
CA LEU A 82 21.80 -7.05 5.49
C LEU A 82 22.40 -6.14 4.42
N GLU A 83 23.36 -6.65 3.64
CA GLU A 83 23.94 -5.93 2.50
C GLU A 83 22.86 -5.52 1.49
N GLU A 84 21.92 -6.41 1.19
CA GLU A 84 20.82 -6.13 0.28
C GLU A 84 19.87 -5.05 0.81
N LEU A 85 19.49 -5.12 2.09
CA LEU A 85 18.64 -4.11 2.73
C LEU A 85 19.33 -2.74 2.78
N VAL A 86 20.63 -2.68 3.06
CA VAL A 86 21.39 -1.42 3.02
C VAL A 86 21.46 -0.87 1.59
N ASN A 87 21.78 -1.70 0.61
CA ASN A 87 21.91 -1.29 -0.80
C ASN A 87 20.58 -0.88 -1.43
N SER A 88 19.45 -1.40 -0.94
CA SER A 88 18.10 -1.07 -1.44
C SER A 88 17.63 0.35 -1.06
N ARG A 89 18.34 1.06 -0.17
CA ARG A 89 18.01 2.46 0.18
C ARG A 89 18.37 3.46 -0.93
N GLY A 90 19.16 3.06 -1.93
CA GLY A 90 19.58 3.92 -3.04
C GLY A 90 18.68 3.83 -4.29
N ASP A 91 18.79 4.85 -5.15
CA ASP A 91 18.12 4.96 -6.46
C ASP A 91 18.68 4.00 -7.55
N VAL A 92 19.20 2.84 -7.12
CA VAL A 92 19.84 1.91 -8.04
C VAL A 92 18.76 1.13 -8.78
N VAL A 93 18.62 1.44 -10.07
CA VAL A 93 17.79 0.65 -10.99
C VAL A 93 18.36 -0.75 -11.06
N ARG A 94 17.62 -1.73 -10.54
CA ARG A 94 18.01 -3.15 -10.59
C ARG A 94 17.40 -3.81 -11.82
N PRO A 95 18.17 -4.65 -12.54
CA PRO A 95 17.61 -5.40 -13.64
C PRO A 95 16.63 -6.45 -13.10
N ILE A 96 15.53 -6.66 -13.82
CA ILE A 96 14.62 -7.78 -13.59
C ILE A 96 15.33 -9.05 -14.08
N SER A 97 15.99 -9.72 -13.15
CA SER A 97 16.65 -11.00 -13.36
C SER A 97 16.61 -11.85 -12.09
N LEU A 98 16.34 -13.14 -12.25
CA LEU A 98 16.40 -14.13 -11.19
C LEU A 98 17.81 -14.69 -11.05
N SER A 99 18.22 -14.93 -9.81
CA SER A 99 19.54 -15.47 -9.51
C SER A 99 19.71 -16.88 -10.11
N THR A 100 20.94 -17.21 -10.48
CA THR A 100 21.30 -18.59 -10.85
C THR A 100 21.02 -19.57 -9.71
N THR A 101 21.12 -19.11 -8.46
CA THR A 101 20.86 -19.90 -7.24
C THR A 101 19.38 -20.12 -6.92
N HIS A 102 18.45 -19.42 -7.59
CA HIS A 102 17.01 -19.61 -7.35
C HIS A 102 16.54 -20.95 -7.90
N SER A 103 15.95 -21.77 -7.02
CA SER A 103 15.36 -23.07 -7.36
C SER A 103 13.94 -22.92 -7.89
N LEU A 104 13.46 -23.91 -8.64
CA LEU A 104 12.08 -23.96 -9.13
C LEU A 104 11.07 -23.84 -7.99
N ALA A 105 11.27 -24.60 -6.90
CA ALA A 105 10.37 -24.61 -5.75
C ALA A 105 10.29 -23.24 -5.07
N ALA A 106 11.43 -22.55 -4.90
CA ALA A 106 11.46 -21.21 -4.30
C ALA A 106 10.70 -20.20 -5.18
N VAL A 107 10.92 -20.22 -6.51
CA VAL A 107 10.21 -19.33 -7.44
C VAL A 107 8.71 -19.64 -7.47
N GLN A 108 8.30 -20.90 -7.51
CA GLN A 108 6.88 -21.28 -7.48
C GLN A 108 6.19 -20.77 -6.20
N GLN A 109 6.82 -20.94 -5.04
CA GLN A 109 6.28 -20.40 -3.80
C GLN A 109 6.17 -18.87 -3.83
N THR A 110 7.14 -18.17 -4.44
CA THR A 110 7.08 -16.70 -4.58
C THR A 110 6.01 -16.26 -5.56
N VAL A 111 5.79 -17.00 -6.66
CA VAL A 111 4.65 -16.77 -7.57
C VAL A 111 3.33 -16.90 -6.81
N THR A 112 3.16 -17.95 -6.00
CA THR A 112 1.97 -18.10 -5.14
C THR A 112 1.84 -16.95 -4.14
N SER A 113 2.94 -16.51 -3.53
CA SER A 113 2.92 -15.37 -2.58
C SER A 113 2.51 -14.08 -3.28
N ALA A 114 3.01 -13.84 -4.49
CA ALA A 114 2.67 -12.68 -5.30
C ALA A 114 1.19 -12.67 -5.69
N ALA A 115 0.63 -13.84 -6.06
CA ALA A 115 -0.80 -13.99 -6.30
C ALA A 115 -1.63 -13.69 -5.04
N ASN A 116 -1.21 -14.21 -3.88
CA ASN A 116 -1.87 -13.95 -2.60
C ASN A 116 -1.83 -12.47 -2.22
N ILE A 117 -0.68 -11.82 -2.42
CA ILE A 117 -0.52 -10.37 -2.21
C ILE A 117 -1.48 -9.60 -3.12
N HIS A 118 -1.59 -9.97 -4.39
CA HIS A 118 -2.48 -9.28 -5.32
C HIS A 118 -3.96 -9.39 -4.89
N LEU A 119 -4.41 -10.59 -4.55
CA LEU A 119 -5.78 -10.82 -4.07
C LEU A 119 -6.05 -10.11 -2.74
N THR A 120 -5.07 -10.10 -1.84
CA THR A 120 -5.14 -9.34 -0.57
C THR A 120 -5.23 -7.84 -0.82
N ALA A 121 -4.43 -7.31 -1.76
CA ALA A 121 -4.46 -5.90 -2.11
C ALA A 121 -5.83 -5.49 -2.67
N CYS A 122 -6.41 -6.34 -3.53
CA CYS A 122 -7.74 -6.14 -4.10
C CYS A 122 -8.81 -6.08 -2.99
N ALA A 123 -8.80 -7.03 -2.06
CA ALA A 123 -9.71 -7.05 -0.92
C ALA A 123 -9.53 -5.83 0.00
N GLY A 124 -8.29 -5.42 0.27
CA GLY A 124 -8.00 -4.26 1.10
C GLY A 124 -8.44 -2.94 0.47
N LEU A 125 -8.18 -2.75 -0.82
CA LEU A 125 -8.66 -1.58 -1.56
C LEU A 125 -10.19 -1.52 -1.58
N GLN A 126 -10.87 -2.63 -1.85
CA GLN A 126 -12.34 -2.69 -1.78
C GLN A 126 -12.83 -2.33 -0.37
N HIS A 127 -12.19 -2.89 0.67
CA HIS A 127 -12.55 -2.61 2.06
C HIS A 127 -12.43 -1.11 2.36
N PHE A 128 -11.34 -0.46 1.97
CA PHE A 128 -11.18 0.97 2.21
C PHE A 128 -12.15 1.82 1.37
N ILE A 129 -12.45 1.44 0.13
CA ILE A 129 -13.48 2.10 -0.71
C ILE A 129 -14.83 2.06 0.00
N ASN A 130 -15.28 0.89 0.45
CA ASN A 130 -16.55 0.75 1.17
C ASN A 130 -16.62 1.63 2.42
N ARG A 131 -15.48 1.74 3.14
CA ARG A 131 -15.39 2.61 4.32
C ARG A 131 -15.40 4.08 3.96
N LEU A 132 -14.77 4.49 2.87
CA LEU A 132 -14.82 5.87 2.37
C LEU A 132 -16.24 6.27 1.96
N GLU A 133 -16.94 5.41 1.24
CA GLU A 133 -18.35 5.63 0.85
C GLU A 133 -19.24 5.84 2.09
N SER A 134 -18.89 5.22 3.21
CA SER A 134 -19.61 5.31 4.47
C SER A 134 -19.11 6.43 5.41
N ALA A 135 -18.02 7.12 5.08
CA ALA A 135 -17.31 8.00 6.02
C ALA A 135 -17.95 9.39 6.19
N GLU A 136 -18.84 9.79 5.28
CA GLU A 136 -19.58 11.06 5.30
C GLU A 136 -18.75 12.28 5.77
N PRO A 137 -17.67 12.68 5.07
CA PRO A 137 -16.91 13.88 5.44
C PRO A 137 -17.82 15.11 5.46
N ARG A 138 -17.64 16.02 6.41
CA ARG A 138 -18.53 17.16 6.63
C ARG A 138 -17.82 18.49 6.54
N ARG A 139 -18.53 19.52 6.08
CA ARG A 139 -18.11 20.93 6.16
C ARG A 139 -19.02 21.71 7.12
N PRO A 140 -18.50 22.76 7.78
CA PRO A 140 -19.31 23.61 8.65
C PRO A 140 -20.38 24.37 7.85
N ILE A 141 -21.55 24.60 8.45
CA ILE A 141 -22.59 25.45 7.85
C ILE A 141 -22.22 26.93 8.12
N PRO A 142 -22.32 27.84 7.13
CA PRO A 142 -21.89 29.25 7.29
C PRO A 142 -22.52 30.02 8.46
N SER A 143 -23.69 29.58 8.95
CA SER A 143 -24.39 30.16 10.10
C SER A 143 -23.92 29.63 11.47
N ASP A 144 -23.03 28.63 11.52
CA ASP A 144 -22.48 28.12 12.78
C ASP A 144 -21.43 29.11 13.34
N ALA A 145 -21.89 30.06 14.16
CA ALA A 145 -21.05 30.94 14.97
C ALA A 145 -19.99 30.16 15.79
N ASN A 146 -20.28 28.89 16.08
CA ASN A 146 -19.46 27.98 16.87
C ASN A 146 -18.18 27.51 16.16
N VAL A 147 -18.06 27.64 14.83
CA VAL A 147 -16.88 27.16 14.10
C VAL A 147 -15.73 28.15 14.23
N GLY A 148 -16.02 29.45 14.09
CA GLY A 148 -15.06 30.51 14.39
C GLY A 148 -14.65 30.47 15.86
N GLU A 149 -15.60 30.23 16.77
CA GLU A 149 -15.30 30.05 18.19
C GLU A 149 -14.47 28.79 18.43
N TRP A 150 -14.73 27.64 17.80
CA TRP A 150 -13.91 26.44 17.95
C TRP A 150 -12.46 26.63 17.48
N VAL A 151 -12.25 27.30 16.35
CA VAL A 151 -10.92 27.62 15.81
C VAL A 151 -10.14 28.55 16.75
N MET A 152 -10.85 29.50 17.38
CA MET A 152 -10.28 30.48 18.30
C MET A 152 -10.18 29.99 19.75
N ASN A 153 -11.13 29.17 20.19
CA ASN A 153 -11.36 28.63 21.54
C ASN A 153 -11.13 27.12 21.54
N ARG A 154 -9.83 26.81 21.57
CA ARG A 154 -9.20 25.52 21.19
C ARG A 154 -9.38 24.38 22.21
N SER A 155 -10.25 24.60 23.20
CA SER A 155 -10.69 23.63 24.20
C SER A 155 -12.05 23.01 23.84
N LEU A 156 -12.78 23.60 22.91
CA LEU A 156 -14.08 23.11 22.45
C LEU A 156 -13.92 21.95 21.47
N ARG A 157 -14.85 20.99 21.51
CA ARG A 157 -14.99 19.99 20.44
C ARG A 157 -15.57 20.68 19.20
N PRO A 158 -15.17 20.26 17.98
CA PRO A 158 -15.82 20.75 16.78
C PRO A 158 -17.31 20.41 16.83
N PRO A 159 -18.19 21.30 16.32
CA PRO A 159 -19.62 21.00 16.18
C PRO A 159 -19.83 19.67 15.45
N LYS A 160 -20.79 18.85 15.91
CA LYS A 160 -21.16 17.59 15.24
C LYS A 160 -22.07 17.80 14.01
N GLY A 161 -22.49 19.04 13.76
CA GLY A 161 -23.31 19.42 12.60
C GLY A 161 -22.51 19.43 11.30
N GLY A 162 -23.05 20.10 10.28
CA GLY A 162 -22.37 20.27 9.01
C GLY A 162 -23.04 19.57 7.84
N GLU A 163 -22.77 20.10 6.66
CA GLU A 163 -23.21 19.55 5.40
C GLU A 163 -22.26 18.44 4.95
N VAL A 164 -22.82 17.32 4.49
CA VAL A 164 -22.03 16.20 3.96
C VAL A 164 -21.41 16.63 2.64
N ILE A 165 -20.10 16.40 2.52
CA ILE A 165 -19.35 16.60 1.29
C ILE A 165 -19.54 15.35 0.45
N HIS A 166 -20.31 15.49 -0.63
CA HIS A 166 -20.42 14.45 -1.64
C HIS A 166 -19.20 14.51 -2.56
N PHE A 167 -18.59 13.37 -2.77
CA PHE A 167 -17.52 13.18 -3.73
C PHE A 167 -17.68 11.81 -4.37
N ASP A 168 -17.22 11.70 -5.61
CA ASP A 168 -17.27 10.43 -6.33
C ASP A 168 -16.07 9.58 -5.93
N VAL A 169 -16.33 8.32 -5.58
CA VAL A 169 -15.27 7.36 -5.24
C VAL A 169 -14.77 6.72 -6.53
N ASP A 170 -13.69 7.28 -7.10
CA ASP A 170 -13.02 6.72 -8.27
C ASP A 170 -12.40 5.35 -7.97
N LEU A 171 -12.22 4.51 -9.00
CA LEU A 171 -11.42 3.29 -8.90
C LEU A 171 -10.00 3.59 -8.38
N PRO A 172 -9.35 2.65 -7.68
CA PRO A 172 -7.97 2.85 -7.22
C PRO A 172 -7.05 3.24 -8.36
N SER A 173 -6.28 4.31 -8.18
CA SER A 173 -5.25 4.66 -9.15
C SER A 173 -4.08 3.69 -9.07
N TRP A 174 -3.20 3.73 -10.08
CA TRP A 174 -2.02 2.89 -10.11
C TRP A 174 -1.14 3.07 -8.87
N ILE A 175 -0.93 4.31 -8.40
CA ILE A 175 -0.08 4.57 -7.24
C ILE A 175 -0.71 4.06 -5.93
N GLU A 176 -2.04 4.13 -5.80
CA GLU A 176 -2.77 3.60 -4.63
C GLU A 176 -2.64 2.07 -4.56
N THR A 177 -2.79 1.43 -5.73
CA THR A 177 -2.59 -0.01 -5.89
C THR A 177 -1.15 -0.40 -5.58
N TYR A 178 -0.17 0.36 -6.10
CA TYR A 178 1.25 0.16 -5.85
C TYR A 178 1.60 0.24 -4.37
N ARG A 179 1.16 1.29 -3.67
CA ARG A 179 1.42 1.49 -2.23
C ARG A 179 0.88 0.35 -1.39
N THR A 180 -0.31 -0.12 -1.74
CA THR A 180 -0.94 -1.29 -1.11
C THR A 180 -0.10 -2.55 -1.29
N HIS A 181 0.31 -2.85 -2.53
CA HIS A 181 1.17 -4.00 -2.81
C HIS A 181 2.53 -3.88 -2.13
N ARG A 182 3.13 -2.69 -2.09
CA ARG A 182 4.40 -2.44 -1.38
C ARG A 182 4.29 -2.78 0.10
N GLY A 183 3.24 -2.31 0.77
CA GLY A 183 3.02 -2.62 2.19
C GLY A 183 2.91 -4.13 2.43
N LEU A 184 2.15 -4.83 1.59
CA LEU A 184 2.00 -6.29 1.67
C LEU A 184 3.31 -7.03 1.38
N TRP A 185 4.08 -6.60 0.39
CA TRP A 185 5.42 -7.15 0.12
C TRP A 185 6.38 -6.96 1.30
N LYS A 186 6.31 -5.84 2.02
CA LYS A 186 7.10 -5.63 3.25
C LYS A 186 6.70 -6.61 4.34
N LEU A 187 5.40 -6.80 4.59
CA LEU A 187 4.90 -7.79 5.55
C LEU A 187 5.33 -9.21 5.17
N GLU A 188 5.17 -9.61 3.91
CA GLU A 188 5.57 -10.92 3.41
C GLU A 188 7.09 -11.12 3.55
N LEU A 189 7.90 -10.13 3.16
CA LEU A 189 9.36 -10.19 3.31
C LEU A 189 9.75 -10.39 4.78
N PHE A 190 9.16 -9.62 5.69
CA PHE A 190 9.44 -9.77 7.12
C PHE A 190 9.03 -11.15 7.63
N HIS A 191 7.87 -11.66 7.23
CA HIS A 191 7.41 -12.99 7.58
C HIS A 191 8.40 -14.08 7.13
N GLN A 192 8.86 -14.02 5.87
CA GLN A 192 9.82 -14.98 5.34
C GLN A 192 11.18 -14.90 6.04
N ILE A 193 11.68 -13.69 6.31
CA ILE A 193 12.93 -13.51 7.06
C ILE A 193 12.78 -14.06 8.47
N HIS A 194 11.71 -13.71 9.18
CA HIS A 194 11.47 -14.17 10.55
C HIS A 194 11.34 -15.70 10.62
N HIS A 195 10.68 -16.32 9.65
CA HIS A 195 10.58 -17.77 9.52
C HIS A 195 11.97 -18.41 9.25
N THR A 196 12.72 -17.90 8.28
CA THR A 196 14.07 -18.41 7.94
C THR A 196 15.06 -18.18 9.09
N ALA A 197 14.98 -17.06 9.79
CA ALA A 197 15.80 -16.75 10.95
C ALA A 197 15.64 -17.80 12.06
N LYS A 198 14.40 -18.21 12.35
CA LYS A 198 14.11 -19.19 13.40
C LYS A 198 14.44 -20.62 12.97
N ASN A 199 14.16 -20.99 11.72
CA ASN A 199 14.21 -22.39 11.29
C ASN A 199 15.48 -22.78 10.54
N HIS A 200 16.13 -21.85 9.85
CA HIS A 200 17.26 -22.14 8.98
C HIS A 200 18.56 -21.49 9.46
N TRP A 201 18.53 -20.18 9.75
CA TRP A 201 19.71 -19.48 10.26
C TRP A 201 19.92 -19.67 11.76
N LEU A 202 18.91 -20.20 12.46
CA LEU A 202 18.93 -20.50 13.89
C LEU A 202 19.39 -19.32 14.75
N TRP A 203 18.92 -18.12 14.41
CA TRP A 203 19.26 -16.90 15.14
C TRP A 203 18.87 -16.99 16.61
N SER A 204 19.73 -16.46 17.48
CA SER A 204 19.36 -16.29 18.87
C SER A 204 18.25 -15.25 19.03
N THR A 205 17.57 -15.24 20.17
CA THR A 205 16.59 -14.20 20.50
C THR A 205 17.20 -12.79 20.43
N HIS A 206 18.49 -12.66 20.74
CA HIS A 206 19.21 -11.40 20.66
C HIS A 206 19.41 -10.97 19.20
N ASP A 207 19.93 -11.85 18.35
CA ASP A 207 20.18 -11.55 16.93
C ASP A 207 18.88 -11.18 16.20
N LEU A 208 17.80 -11.92 16.48
CA LEU A 208 16.48 -11.62 15.94
C LEU A 208 15.98 -10.24 16.41
N SER A 209 16.23 -9.87 17.67
CA SER A 209 15.83 -8.56 18.20
C SER A 209 16.62 -7.42 17.54
N CYS A 210 17.92 -7.58 17.35
CA CYS A 210 18.78 -6.62 16.63
C CYS A 210 18.32 -6.45 15.18
N PHE A 211 18.05 -7.56 14.49
CA PHE A 211 17.51 -7.51 13.13
C PHE A 211 16.16 -6.79 13.06
N ILE A 212 15.27 -7.03 14.02
CA ILE A 212 13.98 -6.33 14.07
C ILE A 212 14.19 -4.82 14.19
N GLU A 213 15.13 -4.35 15.01
CA GLU A 213 15.46 -2.93 15.10
C GLU A 213 15.93 -2.37 13.75
N GLU A 214 16.88 -3.04 13.09
CA GLU A 214 17.37 -2.63 11.77
C GLU A 214 16.27 -2.64 10.70
N TYR A 215 15.42 -3.66 10.72
CA TYR A 215 14.27 -3.76 9.82
C TYR A 215 13.28 -2.61 10.06
N LEU A 216 13.03 -2.23 11.31
CA LEU A 216 12.14 -1.12 11.66
C LEU A 216 12.69 0.24 11.25
N GLU A 217 14.01 0.39 11.14
CA GLU A 217 14.62 1.58 10.56
C GLU A 217 14.54 1.59 9.03
N TRP A 218 14.59 0.41 8.40
CA TRP A 218 14.54 0.26 6.94
C TRP A 218 13.11 0.33 6.38
N CYS A 219 12.16 -0.35 7.02
CA CYS A 219 10.81 -0.56 6.51
C CYS A 219 9.98 0.71 6.28
N PRO A 220 10.20 1.86 6.95
CA PRO A 220 9.50 3.10 6.62
C PRO A 220 9.92 3.67 5.27
N TYR A 221 10.97 3.17 4.62
CA TYR A 221 11.40 3.64 3.30
C TYR A 221 11.11 2.59 2.22
N PRO A 222 10.62 2.98 1.03
CA PRO A 222 9.80 4.18 0.76
C PRO A 222 8.37 4.05 1.33
N GLY A 223 7.67 5.18 1.47
CA GLY A 223 6.23 5.22 1.82
C GLY A 223 5.87 5.68 3.25
N GLY A 224 6.78 5.52 4.20
CA GLY A 224 6.57 5.85 5.61
C GLY A 224 5.91 4.72 6.41
N ILE A 225 5.92 4.86 7.74
CA ILE A 225 5.38 3.86 8.66
C ILE A 225 3.84 3.78 8.62
N GLU A 226 3.17 4.90 8.34
CA GLU A 226 1.71 4.98 8.32
C GLU A 226 1.09 4.13 7.20
N GLU A 227 1.75 4.02 6.03
CA GLU A 227 1.33 3.09 4.97
C GLU A 227 1.37 1.65 5.47
N LEU A 228 2.48 1.22 6.08
CA LEU A 228 2.65 -0.15 6.56
C LEU A 228 1.66 -0.50 7.67
N GLN A 229 1.45 0.41 8.62
CA GLN A 229 0.49 0.23 9.70
C GLN A 229 -0.95 0.18 9.18
N THR A 230 -1.30 1.01 8.20
CA THR A 230 -2.61 0.98 7.52
C THR A 230 -2.86 -0.38 6.88
N ILE A 231 -1.87 -0.91 6.17
CA ILE A 231 -1.97 -2.23 5.53
C ILE A 231 -2.07 -3.35 6.57
N SER A 232 -1.27 -3.29 7.65
CA SER A 232 -1.36 -4.28 8.72
C SER A 232 -2.74 -4.30 9.40
N GLU A 233 -3.30 -3.13 9.72
CA GLU A 233 -4.62 -3.04 10.33
C GLU A 233 -5.70 -3.58 9.38
N CYS A 234 -5.59 -3.26 8.09
CA CYS A 234 -6.48 -3.83 7.07
C CYS A 234 -6.38 -5.36 6.97
N VAL A 235 -5.17 -5.93 7.01
CA VAL A 235 -4.98 -7.40 7.03
C VAL A 235 -5.60 -8.02 8.28
N ILE A 236 -5.60 -7.33 9.43
CA ILE A 236 -6.28 -7.81 10.63
C ILE A 236 -7.80 -7.79 10.46
N ASP A 237 -8.34 -6.74 9.85
CA ASP A 237 -9.79 -6.57 9.66
C ASP A 237 -10.38 -7.48 8.57
N LEU A 238 -9.57 -7.85 7.56
CA LEU A 238 -10.02 -8.64 6.41
C LEU A 238 -10.17 -10.15 6.69
N TRP A 239 -9.54 -10.68 7.73
CA TRP A 239 -9.54 -12.11 8.03
C TRP A 239 -10.42 -12.45 9.22
N SER A 240 -11.15 -13.57 9.10
CA SER A 240 -11.95 -14.11 10.20
C SER A 240 -11.06 -14.66 11.32
N SER A 241 -9.90 -15.20 10.97
CA SER A 241 -8.88 -15.68 11.89
C SER A 241 -7.88 -14.57 12.20
N LYS A 242 -7.51 -14.41 13.48
CA LYS A 242 -6.56 -13.37 13.88
C LYS A 242 -5.18 -13.66 13.27
N PRO A 243 -4.59 -12.75 12.48
CA PRO A 243 -3.25 -12.93 11.94
C PRO A 243 -2.18 -13.14 13.03
N GLU A 244 -1.15 -13.90 12.71
CA GLU A 244 0.00 -14.09 13.60
C GLU A 244 0.78 -12.78 13.73
N ILE A 245 0.98 -12.31 14.97
CA ILE A 245 1.85 -11.17 15.27
C ILE A 245 3.28 -11.69 15.41
N LEU A 246 4.17 -11.22 14.53
CA LEU A 246 5.53 -11.71 14.41
C LEU A 246 6.51 -10.99 15.35
N SER A 247 6.16 -9.78 15.80
CA SER A 247 6.99 -8.98 16.72
C SER A 247 6.14 -8.30 17.80
N HIS A 248 6.51 -8.50 19.07
CA HIS A 248 5.88 -7.81 20.19
C HIS A 248 6.26 -6.32 20.26
N ARG A 249 7.42 -5.95 19.71
CA ARG A 249 7.89 -4.55 19.67
C ARG A 249 7.20 -3.74 18.58
N ALA A 250 6.78 -4.41 17.52
CA ALA A 250 6.03 -3.82 16.40
C ALA A 250 4.83 -4.71 16.08
N PRO A 251 3.71 -4.56 16.83
CA PRO A 251 2.52 -5.42 16.69
C PRO A 251 1.86 -5.39 15.30
N TYR A 252 2.19 -4.38 14.48
CA TYR A 252 1.75 -4.25 13.10
C TYR A 252 2.59 -5.08 12.10
N LEU A 253 3.62 -5.81 12.57
CA LEU A 253 4.31 -6.80 11.74
C LEU A 253 3.56 -8.12 11.87
N VAL A 254 2.59 -8.32 10.98
CA VAL A 254 1.74 -9.51 10.94
C VAL A 254 2.04 -10.38 9.73
N ALA A 255 1.83 -11.69 9.87
CA ALA A 255 1.84 -12.60 8.72
C ALA A 255 0.55 -12.43 7.90
N ILE A 256 0.67 -12.46 6.56
CA ILE A 256 -0.50 -12.49 5.68
C ILE A 256 -1.09 -13.91 5.73
N PRO A 257 -2.33 -14.10 6.22
CA PRO A 257 -2.87 -15.45 6.35
C PRO A 257 -3.27 -16.05 5.00
N SER A 258 -3.63 -17.34 5.03
CA SER A 258 -4.14 -18.04 3.85
C SER A 258 -5.42 -17.39 3.31
N LEU A 259 -5.60 -17.38 1.99
CA LEU A 259 -6.79 -16.82 1.33
C LEU A 259 -8.10 -17.58 1.64
N ILE A 260 -8.01 -18.78 2.23
CA ILE A 260 -9.19 -19.61 2.57
C ILE A 260 -10.13 -18.86 3.53
N ASP A 261 -9.59 -18.03 4.43
CA ASP A 261 -10.34 -17.32 5.47
C ASP A 261 -10.64 -15.86 5.10
N LEU A 262 -10.38 -15.45 3.86
CA LEU A 262 -10.53 -14.07 3.41
C LEU A 262 -12.02 -13.71 3.26
N THR A 263 -12.45 -12.66 3.96
CA THR A 263 -13.88 -12.26 4.02
C THR A 263 -14.38 -11.64 2.72
N VAL A 264 -13.49 -11.01 1.94
CA VAL A 264 -13.82 -10.29 0.70
C VAL A 264 -13.09 -10.94 -0.46
N GLN A 265 -13.83 -11.59 -1.35
CA GLN A 265 -13.28 -12.16 -2.58
C GLN A 265 -13.47 -11.18 -3.74
N THR A 266 -12.45 -10.38 -4.00
CA THR A 266 -12.39 -9.46 -5.14
C THR A 266 -11.06 -9.60 -5.85
N CYS A 267 -11.08 -9.57 -7.17
CA CYS A 267 -9.89 -9.51 -8.01
C CYS A 267 -10.11 -8.39 -9.04
N TRP A 268 -9.34 -7.32 -8.91
CA TRP A 268 -9.38 -6.20 -9.84
C TRP A 268 -8.28 -6.38 -10.88
N PRO A 269 -8.52 -6.00 -12.15
CA PRO A 269 -7.42 -5.89 -13.09
C PRO A 269 -6.41 -4.88 -12.58
N LEU A 270 -5.12 -5.15 -12.79
CA LEU A 270 -4.08 -4.19 -12.45
C LEU A 270 -4.25 -2.93 -13.31
N PRO A 271 -4.25 -1.73 -12.70
CA PRO A 271 -4.34 -0.49 -13.47
C PRO A 271 -3.09 -0.31 -14.33
N ASP A 272 -3.28 0.30 -15.51
CA ASP A 272 -2.19 0.71 -16.37
C ASP A 272 -1.43 1.89 -15.75
N VAL A 273 -0.13 1.93 -16.01
CA VAL A 273 0.71 3.06 -15.62
C VAL A 273 0.38 4.24 -16.52
N GLN A 274 -0.09 5.33 -15.92
CA GLN A 274 -0.28 6.60 -16.60
C GLN A 274 0.85 7.55 -16.20
N ASP A 275 1.58 8.05 -17.20
CA ASP A 275 2.66 9.03 -17.00
C ASP A 275 2.35 10.31 -17.78
N THR A 276 1.20 10.90 -17.47
CA THR A 276 0.77 12.17 -18.06
C THR A 276 1.20 13.35 -17.20
N GLN A 277 1.21 14.55 -17.77
CA GLN A 277 1.43 15.78 -17.01
C GLN A 277 0.38 15.96 -15.89
N VAL A 278 -0.85 15.47 -16.12
CA VAL A 278 -1.93 15.49 -15.12
C VAL A 278 -1.57 14.58 -13.95
N ASP A 279 -1.21 13.33 -14.22
CA ASP A 279 -0.82 12.37 -13.19
C ASP A 279 0.39 12.86 -12.38
N SER A 280 1.35 13.49 -13.04
CA SER A 280 2.52 14.08 -12.36
C SER A 280 2.10 15.15 -11.34
N LYS A 281 1.09 15.98 -11.64
CA LYS A 281 0.59 17.00 -10.71
C LYS A 281 -0.12 16.41 -9.50
N TRP A 282 -0.77 15.26 -9.68
CA TRP A 282 -1.51 14.57 -8.62
C TRP A 282 -0.69 13.47 -7.94
N GLY A 283 0.60 13.36 -8.25
CA GLY A 283 1.48 12.36 -7.66
C GLY A 283 1.09 10.91 -8.01
N ARG A 284 0.52 10.70 -9.19
CA ARG A 284 0.01 9.41 -9.70
C ARG A 284 1.00 8.68 -10.61
N THR A 285 2.20 9.23 -10.79
CA THR A 285 3.25 8.70 -11.67
C THR A 285 4.22 7.75 -10.94
N PRO A 286 4.97 6.92 -11.66
CA PRO A 286 6.04 6.08 -11.08
C PRO A 286 7.09 6.87 -10.28
N SER A 287 7.39 8.11 -10.65
CA SER A 287 8.30 8.98 -9.88
C SER A 287 7.80 9.28 -8.47
N SER A 288 6.50 9.14 -8.22
CA SER A 288 5.88 9.36 -6.91
C SER A 288 5.97 8.15 -5.98
N VAL A 289 6.45 7.00 -6.47
CA VAL A 289 6.63 5.77 -5.68
C VAL A 289 7.46 6.01 -4.44
N GLN A 290 8.57 6.75 -4.54
CA GLN A 290 9.47 6.94 -3.40
C GLN A 290 8.96 7.97 -2.39
N SER A 291 7.98 8.78 -2.80
CA SER A 291 7.45 9.85 -1.97
C SER A 291 6.48 9.29 -0.92
N LYS A 292 6.54 9.85 0.28
CA LYS A 292 5.47 9.68 1.27
C LYS A 292 4.18 10.33 0.72
N SER A 293 3.02 9.85 1.16
CA SER A 293 1.77 10.49 0.77
C SER A 293 1.74 11.96 1.21
N SER A 294 1.48 12.87 0.26
CA SER A 294 1.42 14.32 0.50
C SER A 294 0.38 14.70 1.54
N VAL A 295 -0.66 13.86 1.72
CA VAL A 295 -1.72 14.06 2.70
C VAL A 295 -1.19 14.13 4.14
N LEU A 296 -0.11 13.39 4.44
CA LEU A 296 0.57 13.46 5.74
C LEU A 296 1.18 14.85 5.98
N GLY A 297 1.70 15.47 4.92
CA GLY A 297 2.22 16.84 4.97
C GLY A 297 1.12 17.84 5.30
N SER A 298 -0.03 17.73 4.63
CA SER A 298 -1.22 18.58 4.88
C SER A 298 -1.74 18.41 6.30
N PHE A 299 -1.92 17.17 6.75
CA PHE A 299 -2.33 16.87 8.13
C PHE A 299 -1.35 17.46 9.15
N ASN A 300 -0.03 17.26 8.96
CA ASN A 300 0.98 17.77 9.88
C ASN A 300 1.04 19.30 9.91
N ALA A 301 0.78 19.98 8.79
CA ALA A 301 0.67 21.44 8.74
C ALA A 301 -0.51 21.94 9.57
N LEU A 302 -1.66 21.25 9.49
CA LEU A 302 -2.85 21.55 10.28
C LEU A 302 -2.74 21.15 11.76
N ARG A 303 -1.85 20.20 12.08
CA ARG A 303 -1.54 19.75 13.44
C ARG A 303 -0.45 20.58 14.12
N GLY A 304 0.37 21.30 13.36
CA GLY A 304 1.43 22.18 13.88
C GLY A 304 2.82 21.56 13.99
N GLY A 305 3.02 20.36 13.45
CA GLY A 305 4.26 19.61 13.58
C GLY A 305 4.78 19.51 15.01
N GLU A 306 6.10 19.51 15.17
CA GLU A 306 6.77 19.40 16.48
C GLU A 306 6.82 20.74 17.28
N LYS A 307 6.54 21.88 16.63
CA LYS A 307 6.89 23.22 17.15
C LYS A 307 5.80 23.94 17.95
N GLY A 308 4.65 23.32 18.24
CA GLY A 308 3.70 23.93 19.17
C GLY A 308 2.32 23.29 19.20
N ARG A 309 2.12 22.35 20.12
CA ARG A 309 0.86 21.58 20.29
C ARG A 309 -0.37 22.42 20.67
N GLY A 310 -0.24 23.69 21.08
CA GLY A 310 -1.37 24.49 21.58
C GLY A 310 -2.08 25.40 20.57
N TYR A 311 -1.58 25.50 19.33
CA TYR A 311 -2.01 26.55 18.38
C TYR A 311 -2.73 26.06 17.13
N HIS A 312 -2.84 24.76 16.94
CA HIS A 312 -3.22 24.15 15.66
C HIS A 312 -4.48 23.31 15.79
N ALA A 313 -5.42 23.42 14.85
CA ALA A 313 -6.75 22.81 14.99
C ALA A 313 -6.70 21.30 15.28
N LEU A 314 -5.84 20.54 14.59
CA LEU A 314 -5.77 19.08 14.71
C LEU A 314 -4.84 18.57 15.83
N TRP A 315 -4.40 19.41 16.77
CA TRP A 315 -3.37 19.03 17.75
C TRP A 315 -3.74 17.82 18.63
N LYS A 316 -5.04 17.63 18.89
CA LYS A 316 -5.59 16.51 19.67
C LYS A 316 -5.93 15.27 18.84
N VAL A 317 -5.77 15.30 17.52
CA VAL A 317 -6.15 14.17 16.67
C VAL A 317 -4.91 13.33 16.38
N ASP A 318 -5.01 12.04 16.66
CA ASP A 318 -4.00 11.08 16.22
C ASP A 318 -4.26 10.73 14.75
N PHE A 319 -3.19 10.67 13.95
CA PHE A 319 -3.31 10.28 12.54
C PHE A 319 -3.77 8.82 12.38
N LYS A 320 -3.58 7.98 13.41
CA LYS A 320 -4.11 6.61 13.49
C LYS A 320 -5.60 6.52 13.14
N ALA A 321 -6.38 7.54 13.50
CA ALA A 321 -7.81 7.65 13.23
C ALA A 321 -8.18 7.44 11.75
N PHE A 322 -7.24 7.80 10.85
CA PHE A 322 -7.47 7.90 9.42
C PHE A 322 -6.96 6.68 8.65
N ARG A 323 -6.17 5.81 9.29
CA ARG A 323 -5.68 4.56 8.68
C ARG A 323 -6.83 3.63 8.33
N ARG A 324 -7.86 3.62 9.17
CA ARG A 324 -9.12 2.89 8.97
C ARG A 324 -9.80 3.24 7.64
N LEU A 325 -9.56 4.44 7.10
CA LEU A 325 -10.11 4.92 5.83
C LEU A 325 -9.13 4.76 4.66
N GLY A 326 -7.96 4.15 4.84
CA GLY A 326 -6.93 4.00 3.81
C GLY A 326 -6.19 5.28 3.45
N ILE A 327 -6.43 6.40 4.17
CA ILE A 327 -5.89 7.74 3.85
C ILE A 327 -4.39 7.77 3.54
N PRO A 328 -3.51 7.02 4.25
CA PRO A 328 -2.07 7.04 3.96
C PRO A 328 -1.71 6.48 2.58
N LEU A 329 -2.57 5.65 1.99
CA LEU A 329 -2.37 5.00 0.71
C LEU A 329 -2.84 5.88 -0.46
N TRP A 330 -3.84 6.73 -0.21
CA TRP A 330 -4.52 7.53 -1.21
C TRP A 330 -3.64 8.53 -1.93
N ASP A 331 -3.93 8.71 -3.22
CA ASP A 331 -3.27 9.71 -4.04
C ASP A 331 -3.78 11.12 -3.71
N MET A 332 -3.13 12.13 -4.31
CA MET A 332 -3.47 13.51 -4.04
C MET A 332 -4.86 13.88 -4.55
N TRP A 333 -5.31 13.25 -5.64
CA TRP A 333 -6.61 13.53 -6.26
C TRP A 333 -7.75 13.05 -5.37
N ARG A 334 -7.67 11.82 -4.84
CA ARG A 334 -8.68 11.29 -3.93
C ARG A 334 -8.76 12.10 -2.64
N CYS A 335 -7.60 12.44 -2.05
CA CYS A 335 -7.57 13.28 -0.86
C CYS A 335 -8.12 14.69 -1.12
N TYR A 336 -7.90 15.24 -2.32
CA TYR A 336 -8.47 16.51 -2.75
C TYR A 336 -9.99 16.45 -2.90
N GLN A 337 -10.52 15.38 -3.52
CA GLN A 337 -11.98 15.16 -3.63
C GLN A 337 -12.66 15.11 -2.26
N MET A 338 -11.99 14.50 -1.27
CA MET A 338 -12.43 14.46 0.12
C MET A 338 -12.25 15.79 0.88
N ARG A 339 -11.65 16.82 0.27
CA ARG A 339 -11.31 18.10 0.90
C ARG A 339 -10.35 17.97 2.09
N LEU A 340 -9.48 16.97 2.06
CA LEU A 340 -8.43 16.74 3.06
C LEU A 340 -7.09 17.40 2.72
N MET A 341 -7.01 17.98 1.51
CA MET A 341 -5.84 18.68 1.04
C MET A 341 -6.26 19.76 0.03
N PRO A 342 -5.70 20.97 0.10
CA PRO A 342 -6.02 22.03 -0.83
C PRO A 342 -5.23 21.88 -2.13
N GLN A 343 -5.74 22.48 -3.21
CA GLN A 343 -4.98 22.67 -4.43
C GLN A 343 -4.84 24.16 -4.78
N SER A 344 -3.67 24.72 -4.45
CA SER A 344 -3.42 26.17 -4.52
C SER A 344 -3.37 26.75 -5.94
N ARG A 345 -3.09 25.91 -6.94
CA ARG A 345 -2.99 26.32 -8.34
C ARG A 345 -4.13 25.70 -9.13
N SER A 346 -4.65 26.43 -10.11
CA SER A 346 -5.58 25.83 -11.06
C SER A 346 -4.84 24.78 -11.89
N VAL A 347 -5.29 23.52 -11.81
CA VAL A 347 -4.71 22.39 -12.54
C VAL A 347 -5.80 21.55 -13.17
N LEU A 348 -5.44 20.81 -14.21
CA LEU A 348 -6.31 19.82 -14.82
C LEU A 348 -6.47 18.62 -13.86
N SER A 349 -7.69 18.16 -13.65
CA SER A 349 -7.98 16.94 -12.90
C SER A 349 -7.75 15.70 -13.78
N PRO A 350 -7.65 14.50 -13.18
CA PRO A 350 -7.68 13.23 -13.93
C PRO A 350 -8.95 13.05 -14.78
N ARG A 351 -10.01 13.82 -14.51
CA ARG A 351 -11.27 13.80 -15.27
C ARG A 351 -11.34 14.87 -16.36
N GLY A 352 -10.27 15.66 -16.55
CA GLY A 352 -10.17 16.66 -17.61
C GLY A 352 -10.81 18.01 -17.32
N ASN A 353 -11.30 18.26 -16.10
CA ASN A 353 -11.80 19.57 -15.68
C ASN A 353 -10.74 20.35 -14.89
N MET A 354 -10.74 21.69 -15.00
CA MET A 354 -9.87 22.54 -14.19
C MET A 354 -10.41 22.63 -12.76
N VAL A 355 -9.54 22.43 -11.77
CA VAL A 355 -9.83 22.48 -10.33
C VAL A 355 -8.72 23.22 -9.58
N GLY A 356 -8.93 23.61 -8.33
CA GLY A 356 -7.94 24.38 -7.58
C GLY A 356 -7.94 25.87 -7.91
N GLY A 357 -6.98 26.58 -7.30
CA GLY A 357 -6.73 28.00 -7.53
C GLY A 357 -7.06 28.90 -6.34
N GLU A 358 -6.93 30.22 -6.53
CA GLU A 358 -7.09 31.20 -5.46
C GLU A 358 -8.52 31.27 -4.92
N SER A 359 -9.53 31.09 -5.78
CA SER A 359 -10.94 31.05 -5.37
C SER A 359 -11.23 29.92 -4.40
N GLU A 360 -10.61 28.75 -4.60
CA GLU A 360 -10.78 27.63 -3.67
C GLU A 360 -10.13 27.93 -2.33
N ARG A 361 -8.99 28.63 -2.29
CA ARG A 361 -8.32 28.98 -1.03
C ARG A 361 -9.12 29.99 -0.21
N THR A 362 -9.88 30.86 -0.87
CA THR A 362 -10.82 31.76 -0.20
C THR A 362 -12.06 31.02 0.31
N ASP A 363 -12.55 30.04 -0.45
CA ASP A 363 -13.75 29.27 -0.10
C ASP A 363 -13.47 28.15 0.92
N TRP A 364 -12.25 27.64 0.97
CA TRP A 364 -11.77 26.55 1.83
C TRP A 364 -10.50 26.95 2.59
N PRO A 365 -10.59 27.87 3.56
CA PRO A 365 -9.47 28.20 4.42
C PRO A 365 -9.06 26.99 5.31
N PRO A 366 -7.83 26.98 5.86
CA PRO A 366 -7.28 25.84 6.59
C PRO A 366 -8.12 25.32 7.77
N TRP A 367 -8.94 26.17 8.38
CA TRP A 367 -9.83 25.76 9.46
C TRP A 367 -11.05 24.97 8.98
N ILE A 368 -11.53 25.19 7.75
CA ILE A 368 -12.55 24.33 7.14
C ILE A 368 -11.93 22.96 6.86
N GLU A 369 -10.73 22.93 6.28
CA GLU A 369 -10.00 21.66 6.04
C GLU A 369 -9.81 20.87 7.34
N ALA A 370 -9.40 21.53 8.43
CA ALA A 370 -9.30 20.90 9.74
C ALA A 370 -10.66 20.35 10.23
N TYR A 371 -11.76 21.06 10.00
CA TYR A 371 -13.09 20.56 10.34
C TYR A 371 -13.41 19.27 9.59
N VAL A 372 -13.07 19.17 8.30
CA VAL A 372 -13.27 17.94 7.51
C VAL A 372 -12.50 16.78 8.13
N TRP A 373 -11.22 16.99 8.45
CA TRP A 373 -10.42 15.99 9.16
C TRP A 373 -11.07 15.54 10.48
N PHE A 374 -11.58 16.47 11.27
CA PHE A 374 -12.28 16.15 12.51
C PHE A 374 -13.57 15.35 12.29
N SER A 375 -14.33 15.68 11.25
CA SER A 375 -15.59 14.98 10.95
C SER A 375 -15.38 13.50 10.63
N LEU A 376 -14.18 13.14 10.18
CA LEU A 376 -13.78 11.76 9.86
C LEU A 376 -13.21 10.98 11.06
N ALA A 377 -12.86 11.66 12.15
CA ALA A 377 -12.34 11.01 13.37
C ALA A 377 -13.49 10.48 14.24
N GLU A 378 -13.31 9.30 14.85
CA GLU A 378 -14.28 8.78 15.82
C GLU A 378 -14.03 9.35 17.23
N GLU A 379 -15.00 9.24 18.14
CA GLU A 379 -14.85 9.79 19.50
C GLU A 379 -13.67 9.19 20.28
N GLY A 380 -13.29 7.94 19.98
CA GLY A 380 -12.13 7.25 20.57
C GLY A 380 -10.77 7.69 20.03
N ASP A 381 -10.75 8.46 18.94
CA ASP A 381 -9.53 8.88 18.24
C ASP A 381 -8.96 10.22 18.74
N LEU A 382 -9.68 10.89 19.65
CA LEU A 382 -9.30 12.18 20.21
C LEU A 382 -8.43 11.98 21.45
N ILE A 383 -7.22 12.56 21.43
CA ILE A 383 -6.32 12.63 22.58
C ILE A 383 -7.00 13.53 23.64
N VAL A 384 -7.40 12.91 24.76
CA VAL A 384 -8.04 13.58 25.91
C VAL A 384 -7.10 14.56 26.59
#